data_AF-A0A1F5FGL7-F1
#
_entry.id   AF-A0A1F5FGL7-F1
#
_cell.length_a   1.000
_cell.length_b   1.000
_cell.length_c   1.000
_cell.angle_alpha   90.00
_cell.angle_beta   90.00
_cell.angle_gamma   90.00
#
_symmetry.space_group_name_H-M   'P 1'
#
loop_
_entity.id
_entity.type
_entity.pdbx_description
1 polymer ?
#
loop_
_entity_poly.entity_id
_entity_poly.type
_entity_poly.pdbx_seq_one_letter_code
_entity_poly.pdbx_strand_id
1 'polypeptide(L)'
;MFESTTSAAGVTQVLSLNDLFNYLYKGGLLMSVIMAIYYFGKLRQQLVHTVADIKDLKDDIKGLKKKTSNIIVNITSIKTFLVDKRGMDAGLFTAMSPLNLTPKGQTLLSQSGFDDLYISKPEWFLQEARNRSPGTIAELDDIALEIVTTLFESNELPSFKEIAYKNGVSVDVLVRVCAIYLREQLSPRLFPTSSV
;
A
#
# COMPACT_ATOMS: atom_id res chain seq x y z
N MET A 1 8.72 37.59 -106.79
CA MET A 1 8.55 36.23 -107.36
C MET A 1 9.59 35.35 -106.68
N PHE A 2 9.10 34.37 -105.89
CA PHE A 2 9.80 33.25 -105.20
C PHE A 2 10.91 33.63 -104.20
N GLU A 3 10.68 33.64 -102.89
CA GLU A 3 10.40 32.53 -101.95
C GLU A 3 11.47 31.44 -101.93
N SER A 4 12.31 31.44 -100.88
CA SER A 4 12.90 30.23 -100.32
C SER A 4 12.88 30.33 -98.79
N THR A 5 11.82 29.78 -98.21
CA THR A 5 11.64 29.55 -96.78
C THR A 5 12.70 28.57 -96.26
N THR A 6 13.54 29.03 -95.35
CA THR A 6 14.47 28.19 -94.58
C THR A 6 13.65 27.35 -93.59
N SER A 7 13.49 26.07 -93.94
CA SER A 7 12.86 25.05 -93.11
C SER A 7 13.70 24.81 -91.85
N ALA A 8 13.14 25.15 -90.69
CA ALA A 8 13.69 24.78 -89.40
C ALA A 8 13.49 23.27 -89.20
N ALA A 9 14.55 22.49 -89.45
CA ALA A 9 14.59 21.06 -89.13
C ALA A 9 14.58 20.89 -87.60
N GLY A 10 13.39 20.83 -87.02
CA GLY A 10 13.18 20.43 -85.64
C GLY A 10 13.60 18.97 -85.47
N VAL A 11 14.79 18.75 -84.93
CA VAL A 11 15.22 17.43 -84.45
C VAL A 11 14.40 17.13 -83.21
N THR A 12 13.25 16.48 -83.39
CA THR A 12 12.53 15.83 -82.29
C THR A 12 13.40 14.70 -81.77
N GLN A 13 14.16 14.96 -80.69
CA GLN A 13 14.82 13.91 -79.93
C GLN A 13 13.74 12.97 -79.38
N VAL A 14 13.64 11.79 -79.97
CA VAL A 14 12.80 10.71 -79.44
C VAL A 14 13.51 10.20 -78.18
N LEU A 15 13.07 10.68 -77.02
CA LEU A 15 13.49 10.18 -75.72
C LEU A 15 13.28 8.66 -75.68
N SER A 16 14.35 7.91 -75.38
CA SER A 16 14.25 6.46 -75.28
C SER A 16 13.39 6.10 -74.07
N LEU A 17 12.54 5.07 -74.18
CA LEU A 17 11.72 4.58 -73.06
C LEU A 17 12.56 4.30 -71.80
N ASN A 18 13.81 3.85 -71.99
CA ASN A 18 14.75 3.59 -70.89
C ASN A 18 15.12 4.86 -70.10
N ASP A 19 15.26 6.01 -70.77
CA ASP A 19 15.56 7.28 -70.09
C ASP A 19 14.38 7.77 -69.25
N LEU A 20 13.16 7.56 -69.76
CA LEU A 20 11.93 7.89 -69.04
C LEU A 20 11.72 6.98 -67.82
N PHE A 21 11.99 5.67 -67.94
CA PHE A 21 11.98 4.74 -66.80
C PHE A 21 13.04 5.08 -65.75
N ASN A 22 14.27 5.41 -66.18
CA ASN A 22 15.34 5.82 -65.27
C ASN A 22 15.01 7.12 -64.52
N TYR A 23 14.36 8.06 -65.19
CA TYR A 23 13.93 9.32 -64.57
C TYR A 23 12.82 9.08 -63.54
N LEU A 24 11.79 8.29 -63.89
CA LEU A 24 10.73 7.89 -62.96
C LEU A 24 11.26 7.11 -61.76
N TYR A 25 12.18 6.16 -61.98
CA TYR A 25 12.79 5.36 -60.92
C TYR A 25 13.61 6.22 -59.95
N LYS A 26 14.48 7.11 -60.48
CA LYS A 26 15.28 8.03 -59.66
C LYS A 26 14.39 9.03 -58.90
N GLY A 27 13.35 9.55 -59.53
CA GLY A 27 12.38 10.44 -58.89
C GLY A 27 11.61 9.74 -57.75
N GLY A 28 11.13 8.52 -57.99
CA GLY A 28 10.45 7.71 -56.97
C GLY A 28 11.36 7.38 -55.77
N LEU A 29 12.62 7.05 -56.03
CA LEU A 29 13.61 6.77 -54.99
C LEU A 29 13.93 8.02 -54.17
N LEU A 30 14.05 9.19 -54.79
CA LEU A 30 14.28 10.44 -54.07
C LEU A 30 13.09 10.78 -53.15
N MET A 31 11.85 10.61 -53.64
CA MET A 31 10.64 10.85 -52.85
C MET A 31 10.49 9.89 -51.67
N SER A 32 10.86 8.61 -51.84
CA SER A 32 10.81 7.63 -50.74
C SER A 32 11.84 7.95 -49.64
N VAL A 33 13.04 8.41 -50.02
CA VAL A 33 14.06 8.86 -49.06
C VAL A 33 13.60 10.11 -48.30
N ILE A 34 13.02 11.10 -48.99
CA ILE A 34 12.47 12.30 -48.34
C ILE A 34 11.36 11.93 -47.35
N MET A 35 10.43 11.05 -47.76
CA MET A 35 9.37 10.56 -46.87
C MET A 35 9.95 9.80 -45.67
N ALA A 36 10.96 8.96 -45.86
CA ALA A 36 11.61 8.25 -44.77
C ALA A 36 12.24 9.22 -43.76
N ILE A 37 12.95 10.26 -44.23
CA ILE A 37 13.54 11.29 -43.35
C ILE A 37 12.45 12.04 -42.57
N TYR A 38 11.36 12.41 -43.23
CA TYR A 38 10.23 13.10 -42.58
C TYR A 38 9.59 12.23 -41.48
N TYR A 39 9.28 10.96 -41.79
CA TYR A 39 8.73 10.02 -40.82
C TYR A 39 9.69 9.77 -39.65
N PHE A 40 10.99 9.64 -39.92
CA PHE A 40 11.99 9.43 -38.88
C PHE A 40 12.12 10.65 -37.96
N GLY A 41 12.03 11.87 -38.52
CA GLY A 41 11.98 13.10 -37.75
C GLY A 41 10.78 13.15 -36.80
N LYS A 42 9.58 12.82 -37.29
CA LYS A 42 8.35 12.77 -36.48
C LYS A 42 8.43 11.71 -35.38
N LEU A 43 8.94 10.51 -35.69
CA LEU A 43 9.15 9.45 -34.69
C LEU A 43 10.13 9.87 -33.60
N ARG A 44 11.25 10.52 -33.98
CA ARG A 44 12.22 11.05 -33.02
C ARG A 44 11.59 12.09 -32.10
N GLN A 45 10.76 12.99 -32.63
CA GLN A 45 10.07 14.00 -31.83
C GLN A 45 9.10 13.36 -30.84
N GLN A 46 8.29 12.39 -31.28
CA GLN A 46 7.39 11.64 -30.39
C GLN A 46 8.17 10.91 -29.28
N LEU A 47 9.30 10.29 -29.63
CA LEU A 47 10.15 9.58 -28.65
C LEU A 47 10.73 10.53 -27.60
N VAL A 48 11.16 11.73 -28.00
CA VAL A 48 11.65 12.76 -27.06
C VAL A 48 10.54 13.20 -26.10
N HIS A 49 9.32 13.42 -26.58
CA HIS A 49 8.18 13.76 -25.73
C HIS A 49 7.83 12.62 -24.76
N THR A 50 7.73 11.37 -25.24
CA THR A 50 7.46 10.21 -24.37
C THR A 50 8.53 10.04 -23.29
N VAL A 51 9.81 10.27 -23.60
CA VAL A 51 10.90 10.20 -22.60
C VAL A 51 10.77 11.32 -21.56
N ALA A 52 10.37 12.53 -21.97
CA ALA A 52 10.09 13.62 -21.04
C ALA A 52 8.91 13.27 -20.12
N ASP A 53 7.80 12.78 -20.67
CA ASP A 53 6.63 12.38 -19.88
C ASP A 53 6.95 11.26 -18.88
N ILE A 54 7.76 10.27 -19.28
CA ILE A 54 8.23 9.20 -18.38
C ILE A 54 9.09 9.77 -17.24
N LYS A 55 9.91 10.78 -17.52
CA LYS A 55 10.74 11.42 -16.50
C LYS A 55 9.89 12.18 -15.49
N ASP A 56 8.91 12.95 -15.96
CA ASP A 56 8.00 13.70 -15.11
C ASP A 56 7.15 12.76 -14.25
N LEU A 57 6.60 11.69 -14.83
CA LEU A 57 5.89 10.62 -14.09
C LEU A 57 6.77 9.99 -13.01
N LYS A 58 8.05 9.75 -13.30
CA LYS A 58 8.99 9.17 -12.33
C LYS A 58 9.21 10.11 -11.15
N ASP A 59 9.28 11.41 -11.38
CA ASP A 59 9.48 12.40 -10.34
C ASP A 59 8.18 12.61 -9.52
N ASP A 60 7.01 12.53 -10.15
CA ASP A 60 5.72 12.49 -9.46
C ASP A 60 5.57 11.27 -8.55
N ILE A 61 5.98 10.07 -9.02
CA ILE A 61 5.99 8.85 -8.21
C ILE A 61 6.90 9.00 -6.99
N LYS A 62 8.08 9.63 -7.14
CA LYS A 62 8.95 9.92 -5.99
C LYS A 62 8.30 10.91 -5.03
N GLY A 63 7.64 11.95 -5.55
CA GLY A 63 6.89 12.92 -4.76
C GLY A 63 5.77 12.27 -3.94
N LEU A 64 4.99 11.39 -4.57
CA LEU A 64 3.95 10.58 -3.93
C LEU A 64 4.54 9.67 -2.85
N LYS A 65 5.62 8.93 -3.14
CA LYS A 65 6.28 8.07 -2.14
C LYS A 65 6.70 8.87 -0.89
N LYS A 66 7.24 10.08 -1.07
CA LYS A 66 7.61 10.97 0.03
C LYS A 66 6.38 11.44 0.82
N LYS A 67 5.30 11.85 0.14
CA LYS A 67 4.03 12.23 0.78
C LYS A 67 3.43 11.07 1.59
N THR A 68 3.40 9.86 1.03
CA THR A 68 2.92 8.65 1.72
C THR A 68 3.77 8.34 2.95
N SER A 69 5.11 8.44 2.85
CA SER A 69 5.99 8.28 4.00
C SER A 69 5.69 9.29 5.12
N ASN A 70 5.47 10.56 4.76
CA ASN A 70 5.11 11.59 5.73
C ASN A 70 3.73 11.34 6.37
N ILE A 71 2.75 10.85 5.59
CA ILE A 71 1.44 10.45 6.10
C ILE A 71 1.58 9.30 7.10
N ILE A 72 2.40 8.28 6.79
CA ILE A 72 2.66 7.16 7.72
C ILE A 72 3.27 7.67 9.03
N VAL A 73 4.26 8.57 8.95
CA VAL A 73 4.86 9.18 10.14
C VAL A 73 3.82 9.94 10.95
N ASN A 74 3.01 10.79 10.29
CA ASN A 74 1.97 11.56 10.98
C ASN A 74 0.88 10.66 11.59
N ILE A 75 0.44 9.61 10.91
CA ILE A 75 -0.49 8.62 11.45
C ILE A 75 0.12 7.91 12.65
N THR A 76 1.41 7.57 12.59
CA THR A 76 2.13 6.96 13.71
C THR A 76 2.19 7.91 14.88
N SER A 77 2.55 9.18 14.68
CA SER A 77 2.56 10.20 15.72
C SER A 77 1.17 10.47 16.31
N ILE A 78 0.12 10.51 15.49
CA ILE A 78 -1.27 10.65 15.96
C ILE A 78 -1.68 9.42 16.78
N LYS A 79 -1.32 8.21 16.36
CA LYS A 79 -1.59 6.99 17.13
C LYS A 79 -0.83 6.98 18.44
N THR A 80 0.46 7.30 18.45
CA THR A 80 1.25 7.45 19.68
C THR A 80 0.63 8.49 20.60
N PHE A 81 0.19 9.63 20.06
CA PHE A 81 -0.47 10.68 20.83
C PHE A 81 -1.84 10.25 21.36
N LEU A 82 -2.61 9.45 20.61
CA LEU A 82 -3.89 8.89 21.07
C LEU A 82 -3.70 7.79 22.12
N VAL A 83 -2.62 7.01 22.02
CA VAL A 83 -2.18 6.04 23.04
C VAL A 83 -1.81 6.80 24.32
N ASP A 84 -1.01 7.88 24.21
CA ASP A 84 -0.64 8.76 25.33
C ASP A 84 -1.86 9.42 25.98
N LYS A 85 -2.78 9.99 25.19
CA LYS A 85 -4.01 10.64 25.70
C LYS A 85 -5.02 9.66 26.30
N ARG A 86 -4.97 8.38 25.96
CA ARG A 86 -5.79 7.33 26.58
C ARG A 86 -5.12 6.71 27.82
N GLY A 87 -3.99 7.25 28.28
CA GLY A 87 -3.26 6.76 29.44
C GLY A 87 -2.57 5.42 29.21
N MET A 88 -2.31 5.05 27.94
CA MET A 88 -1.62 3.80 27.60
C MET A 88 -0.11 4.07 27.53
N ASP A 89 0.68 3.41 28.39
CA ASP A 89 2.14 3.46 28.33
C ASP A 89 2.61 2.87 26.99
N ALA A 90 3.19 3.70 26.12
CA ALA A 90 3.68 3.32 24.80
C ALA A 90 4.74 2.18 24.85
N GLY A 91 5.34 1.93 26.01
CA GLY A 91 6.25 0.80 26.22
C GLY A 91 5.56 -0.57 26.31
N LEU A 92 4.23 -0.62 26.47
CA LEU A 92 3.46 -1.86 26.66
C LEU A 92 2.81 -2.39 25.38
N PHE A 93 2.67 -1.54 24.36
CA PHE A 93 1.93 -1.85 23.13
C PHE A 93 2.72 -1.51 21.87
N THR A 94 2.59 -2.32 20.83
CA THR A 94 3.13 -1.99 19.49
C THR A 94 2.14 -1.11 18.71
N ALA A 95 2.60 -0.08 18.01
CA ALA A 95 1.74 0.90 17.32
C ALA A 95 1.02 0.38 16.06
N MET A 96 1.28 -0.88 15.66
CA MET A 96 0.60 -1.51 14.54
C MET A 96 -0.76 -2.06 14.98
N SER A 97 -1.77 -1.94 14.13
CA SER A 97 -3.09 -2.54 14.37
C SER A 97 -3.13 -3.93 13.75
N PRO A 98 -3.65 -4.96 14.44
CA PRO A 98 -4.11 -4.95 15.83
C PRO A 98 -2.96 -4.73 16.84
N LEU A 99 -3.23 -4.04 17.95
CA LEU A 99 -2.23 -3.76 18.99
C LEU A 99 -1.72 -5.09 19.57
N ASN A 100 -0.43 -5.37 19.48
CA ASN A 100 0.16 -6.55 20.11
C ASN A 100 0.95 -6.16 21.36
N LEU A 101 1.04 -7.08 22.32
CA LEU A 101 1.82 -6.89 23.55
C LEU A 101 3.32 -6.84 23.25
N THR A 102 4.02 -5.90 23.89
CA THR A 102 5.49 -5.89 23.93
C THR A 102 6.00 -6.92 24.95
N PRO A 103 7.31 -7.24 24.99
CA PRO A 103 7.87 -8.10 26.05
C PRO A 103 7.60 -7.59 27.48
N LYS A 104 7.55 -6.27 27.67
CA LYS A 104 7.16 -5.64 28.94
C LYS A 104 5.69 -5.94 29.27
N GLY A 105 4.79 -5.83 28.27
CA GLY A 105 3.37 -6.20 28.41
C GLY A 105 3.16 -7.67 28.74
N GLN A 106 3.92 -8.58 28.12
CA GLN A 106 3.88 -10.02 28.43
C GLN A 106 4.35 -10.31 29.87
N THR A 107 5.40 -9.62 30.33
CA THR A 107 5.86 -9.77 31.72
C THR A 107 4.79 -9.32 32.71
N LEU A 108 4.11 -8.21 32.42
CA LEU A 108 3.02 -7.70 33.24
C LEU A 108 1.81 -8.65 33.25
N LEU A 109 1.49 -9.25 32.09
CA LEU A 109 0.45 -10.26 31.97
C LEU A 109 0.75 -11.48 32.85
N SER A 110 1.94 -12.07 32.76
CA SER A 110 2.27 -13.26 33.57
C SER A 110 2.36 -12.94 35.06
N GLN A 111 2.76 -11.73 35.43
CA GLN A 111 2.69 -11.32 36.84
C GLN A 111 1.24 -11.23 37.33
N SER A 112 0.30 -10.81 36.47
CA SER A 112 -1.12 -10.71 36.80
C SER A 112 -1.77 -12.06 37.12
N GLY A 113 -1.28 -13.16 36.53
CA GLY A 113 -1.92 -14.47 36.61
C GLY A 113 -3.17 -14.60 35.72
N PHE A 114 -3.39 -13.65 34.81
CA PHE A 114 -4.48 -13.74 33.83
C PHE A 114 -4.27 -14.89 32.84
N ASP A 115 -3.02 -15.17 32.48
CA ASP A 115 -2.65 -16.30 31.64
C ASP A 115 -3.05 -17.63 32.29
N ASP A 116 -2.76 -17.80 33.58
CA ASP A 116 -3.18 -18.96 34.36
C ASP A 116 -4.72 -19.07 34.43
N LEU A 117 -5.41 -17.95 34.62
CA LEU A 117 -6.88 -17.93 34.62
C LEU A 117 -7.44 -18.38 33.26
N TYR A 118 -6.91 -17.86 32.16
CA TYR A 118 -7.32 -18.25 30.82
C TYR A 118 -7.09 -19.74 30.57
N ILE A 119 -5.92 -20.27 30.96
CA ILE A 119 -5.58 -21.69 30.84
C ILE A 119 -6.52 -22.57 31.66
N SER A 120 -6.99 -22.10 32.83
CA SER A 120 -7.90 -22.87 33.68
C SER A 120 -9.33 -22.98 33.13
N LYS A 121 -9.78 -22.01 32.32
CA LYS A 121 -11.17 -21.92 31.82
C LYS A 121 -11.27 -21.45 30.36
N PRO A 122 -10.52 -22.01 29.39
CA PRO A 122 -10.45 -21.47 28.03
C PRO A 122 -11.80 -21.53 27.29
N GLU A 123 -12.59 -22.58 27.55
CA GLU A 123 -13.91 -22.75 26.92
C GLU A 123 -14.93 -21.74 27.43
N TRP A 124 -14.82 -21.31 28.69
CA TRP A 124 -15.69 -20.26 29.23
C TRP A 124 -15.48 -18.95 28.47
N PHE A 125 -14.23 -18.53 28.28
CA PHE A 125 -13.90 -17.34 27.50
C PHE A 125 -14.36 -17.42 26.05
N LEU A 126 -14.19 -18.59 25.42
CA LEU A 126 -14.62 -18.82 24.05
C LEU A 126 -16.15 -18.75 23.92
N GLN A 127 -16.88 -19.38 24.83
CA GLN A 127 -18.33 -19.35 24.85
C GLN A 127 -18.85 -17.93 25.11
N GLU A 128 -18.24 -17.22 26.05
CA GLU A 128 -18.58 -15.84 26.40
C GLU A 128 -18.37 -14.88 25.22
N ALA A 129 -17.30 -15.05 24.45
CA ALA A 129 -17.08 -14.32 23.21
C ALA A 129 -18.09 -14.72 22.11
N ARG A 130 -18.41 -16.01 21.95
CA ARG A 130 -19.42 -16.48 20.98
C ARG A 130 -20.82 -15.94 21.28
N ASN A 131 -21.19 -15.86 22.54
CA ASN A 131 -22.49 -15.31 22.97
C ASN A 131 -22.66 -13.85 22.53
N ARG A 132 -21.56 -13.08 22.48
CA ARG A 132 -21.55 -11.71 21.96
C ARG A 132 -21.41 -11.62 20.43
N SER A 133 -21.15 -12.74 19.75
CA SER A 133 -21.14 -12.88 18.28
C SER A 133 -20.31 -11.83 17.54
N PRO A 134 -18.97 -11.75 17.75
CA PRO A 134 -18.10 -10.83 17.03
C PRO A 134 -18.12 -11.13 15.53
N GLY A 135 -18.45 -10.14 14.70
CA GLY A 135 -18.37 -10.22 13.25
C GLY A 135 -16.98 -9.90 12.69
N THR A 136 -16.16 -9.14 13.44
CA THR A 136 -14.83 -8.71 13.02
C THR A 136 -13.78 -8.80 14.14
N ILE A 137 -12.48 -8.77 13.79
CA ILE A 137 -11.37 -8.73 14.76
C ILE A 137 -11.44 -7.45 15.63
N ALA A 138 -11.91 -6.34 15.05
CA ALA A 138 -12.07 -5.09 15.78
C ALA A 138 -13.16 -5.22 16.85
N GLU A 139 -14.30 -5.84 16.51
CA GLU A 139 -15.35 -6.13 17.49
C GLU A 139 -14.89 -7.11 18.57
N LEU A 140 -14.02 -8.07 18.23
CA LEU A 140 -13.43 -8.98 19.21
C LEU A 140 -12.53 -8.24 20.22
N ASP A 141 -11.86 -7.15 19.82
CA ASP A 141 -11.06 -6.31 20.73
C ASP A 141 -11.94 -5.64 21.79
N ASP A 142 -13.07 -5.06 21.35
CA ASP A 142 -14.05 -4.43 22.25
C ASP A 142 -14.70 -5.46 23.19
N ILE A 143 -15.07 -6.63 22.66
CA ILE A 143 -15.63 -7.75 23.44
C ILE A 143 -14.64 -8.28 24.47
N ALA A 144 -13.37 -8.46 24.08
CA ALA A 144 -12.34 -8.92 25.00
C ALA A 144 -12.14 -7.93 26.15
N LEU A 145 -12.19 -6.63 25.86
CA LEU A 145 -12.09 -5.59 26.89
C LEU A 145 -13.27 -5.66 27.86
N GLU A 146 -14.50 -5.83 27.36
CA GLU A 146 -15.71 -5.94 28.18
C GLU A 146 -15.67 -7.18 29.10
N ILE A 147 -15.26 -8.33 28.58
CA ILE A 147 -15.12 -9.58 29.35
C ILE A 147 -14.14 -9.39 30.51
N VAL A 148 -12.95 -8.86 30.23
CA VAL A 148 -11.92 -8.65 31.25
C VAL A 148 -12.37 -7.60 32.27
N THR A 149 -13.03 -6.54 31.83
CA THR A 149 -13.57 -5.50 32.73
C THR A 149 -14.60 -6.12 33.69
N THR A 150 -15.49 -6.96 33.19
CA THR A 150 -16.50 -7.65 34.00
C THR A 150 -15.86 -8.57 35.04
N LEU A 151 -14.82 -9.33 34.66
CA LEU A 151 -14.06 -10.18 35.60
C LEU A 151 -13.34 -9.36 36.67
N PHE A 152 -12.89 -8.16 36.31
CA PHE A 152 -12.24 -7.26 37.25
C PHE A 152 -13.24 -6.67 38.25
N GLU A 153 -14.42 -6.29 37.78
CA GLU A 153 -15.52 -5.78 38.61
C GLU A 153 -16.09 -6.85 39.54
N SER A 154 -16.13 -8.12 39.11
CA SER A 154 -16.56 -9.26 39.93
C SER A 154 -15.53 -9.69 40.98
N ASN A 155 -14.35 -9.07 40.99
CA ASN A 155 -13.26 -9.35 41.94
C ASN A 155 -12.80 -10.82 41.95
N GLU A 156 -12.94 -11.52 40.82
CA GLU A 156 -12.39 -12.88 40.64
C GLU A 156 -10.86 -12.91 40.69
N LEU A 157 -10.23 -11.73 40.63
CA LEU A 157 -8.79 -11.53 40.53
C LEU A 157 -8.30 -10.45 41.51
N PRO A 158 -8.31 -10.72 42.83
CA PRO A 158 -8.01 -9.72 43.86
C PRO A 158 -6.57 -9.17 43.79
N SER A 159 -5.64 -9.92 43.20
CA SER A 159 -4.22 -9.55 43.08
C SER A 159 -3.96 -8.42 42.06
N PHE A 160 -4.90 -8.10 41.16
CA PHE A 160 -4.60 -7.23 40.02
C PHE A 160 -4.37 -5.78 40.43
N LYS A 161 -5.10 -5.28 41.44
CA LYS A 161 -4.90 -3.92 41.97
C LYS A 161 -3.51 -3.77 42.58
N GLU A 162 -3.05 -4.78 43.31
CA GLU A 162 -1.72 -4.80 43.92
C GLU A 162 -0.62 -4.87 42.84
N ILE A 163 -0.84 -5.66 41.80
CA ILE A 163 0.12 -5.83 40.70
C ILE A 163 0.21 -4.57 39.85
N ALA A 164 -0.93 -3.92 39.57
CA ALA A 164 -0.98 -2.63 38.91
C ALA A 164 -0.20 -1.57 39.71
N TYR A 165 -0.46 -1.50 41.02
CA TYR A 165 0.26 -0.60 41.94
C TYR A 165 1.76 -0.88 42.00
N LYS A 166 2.17 -2.15 42.15
CA LYS A 166 3.57 -2.57 42.24
C LYS A 166 4.37 -2.24 40.98
N ASN A 167 3.73 -2.34 39.81
CA ASN A 167 4.35 -2.04 38.52
C ASN A 167 4.21 -0.57 38.10
N GLY A 168 3.56 0.27 38.92
CA GLY A 168 3.35 1.68 38.61
C GLY A 168 2.48 1.90 37.37
N VAL A 169 1.55 0.99 37.09
CA VAL A 169 0.61 1.06 35.96
C VAL A 169 -0.81 1.26 36.47
N SER A 170 -1.67 1.91 35.69
CA SER A 170 -3.07 2.00 36.03
C SER A 170 -3.77 0.65 35.86
N VAL A 171 -4.84 0.44 36.61
CA VAL A 171 -5.70 -0.74 36.47
C VAL A 171 -6.23 -0.86 35.04
N ASP A 172 -6.65 0.27 34.44
CA ASP A 172 -7.16 0.29 33.07
C ASP A 172 -6.12 -0.21 32.05
N VAL A 173 -4.84 0.11 32.25
CA VAL A 173 -3.75 -0.39 31.42
C VAL A 173 -3.60 -1.90 31.59
N LEU A 174 -3.67 -2.42 32.81
CA LEU A 174 -3.58 -3.85 33.07
C LEU A 174 -4.77 -4.62 32.46
N VAL A 175 -5.98 -4.08 32.57
CA VAL A 175 -7.19 -4.62 31.93
C VAL A 175 -7.01 -4.69 30.41
N ARG A 176 -6.48 -3.63 29.79
CA ARG A 176 -6.18 -3.62 28.35
C ARG A 176 -5.11 -4.65 27.95
N VAL A 177 -4.08 -4.84 28.76
CA VAL A 177 -3.05 -5.86 28.51
C VAL A 177 -3.69 -7.26 28.49
N CYS A 178 -4.56 -7.56 29.44
CA CYS A 178 -5.27 -8.84 29.52
C CYS A 178 -6.26 -9.00 28.36
N ALA A 179 -6.96 -7.93 27.97
CA ALA A 179 -7.88 -7.94 26.83
C ALA A 179 -7.18 -8.23 25.50
N ILE A 180 -6.01 -7.62 25.26
CA ILE A 180 -5.20 -7.90 24.06
C ILE A 180 -4.79 -9.36 24.02
N TYR A 181 -4.30 -9.91 25.14
CA TYR A 181 -3.96 -11.33 25.24
C TYR A 181 -5.18 -12.21 24.94
N LEU A 182 -6.33 -11.91 25.55
CA LEU A 182 -7.56 -12.66 25.34
C LEU A 182 -7.98 -12.65 23.85
N ARG A 183 -7.95 -11.49 23.20
CA ARG A 183 -8.22 -11.36 21.76
C ARG A 183 -7.25 -12.21 20.93
N GLU A 184 -5.95 -12.16 21.22
CA GLU A 184 -4.94 -12.97 20.52
C GLU A 184 -5.19 -14.47 20.67
N GLN A 185 -5.64 -14.94 21.83
CA GLN A 185 -5.96 -16.35 22.07
C GLN A 185 -7.27 -16.80 21.40
N LEU A 186 -8.27 -15.92 21.33
CA LEU A 186 -9.60 -16.22 20.79
C LEU A 186 -9.67 -16.06 19.26
N SER A 187 -8.93 -15.10 18.69
CA SER A 187 -9.00 -14.78 17.26
C SER A 187 -8.80 -15.99 16.34
N PRO A 188 -7.80 -16.87 16.55
CA PRO A 188 -7.60 -18.05 15.69
C PRO A 188 -8.75 -19.06 15.76
N ARG A 189 -9.49 -19.07 16.88
CA ARG A 189 -10.59 -20.02 17.15
C ARG A 189 -11.93 -19.53 16.59
N LEU A 190 -12.12 -18.21 16.52
CA LEU A 190 -13.35 -17.58 16.04
C LEU A 190 -13.26 -17.20 14.56
N PHE A 191 -12.08 -16.79 14.11
CA PHE A 191 -11.79 -16.40 12.74
C PHE A 191 -10.65 -17.28 12.22
N PRO A 192 -10.90 -18.59 11.96
CA PRO A 192 -9.90 -19.43 11.35
C PRO A 192 -9.57 -18.82 9.98
N THR A 193 -8.39 -18.21 9.86
CA THR A 193 -7.84 -17.85 8.56
C THR A 193 -7.71 -19.16 7.80
N SER A 194 -8.57 -19.36 6.80
CA SER A 194 -8.46 -20.46 5.86
C SER A 194 -7.02 -20.47 5.37
N SER A 195 -6.26 -21.46 5.83
CA SER A 195 -4.87 -21.66 5.43
C SER A 195 -4.84 -21.77 3.91
N VAL A 196 -4.34 -20.73 3.25
CA VAL A 196 -3.97 -20.75 1.83
C VAL A 196 -2.64 -21.48 1.71
#